data_AF-A0A166M7A7-F1
#
_entry.id   AF-A0A166M7A7-F1
#
_cell.length_a   1.000
_cell.length_b   1.000
_cell.length_c   1.000
_cell.angle_alpha   90.00
_cell.angle_beta   90.00
_cell.angle_gamma   90.00
#
_symmetry.space_group_name_H-M   'P 1'
#
loop_
_entity.id
_entity.type
_entity.pdbx_description
1 polymer ?
#
loop_
_entity_poly.entity_id
_entity_poly.type
_entity_poly.pdbx_seq_one_letter_code
_entity_poly.pdbx_strand_id
1 'polypeptide(L)'
;MFRPPCPRRIRLSKALAGRVNSISHIPKPGLTSILAVRALSGPASGLAKVESSESSSRDTGFIKGFAVGTAGLSALLGLYVLLGPKSERESKSPSSGILASTTFSTDYASPEEVQLAIQELRETFPKKHVVTTEPDALQLYGSSENSYHPSSPHSVVVRVFETEDVVKVVNISRKYKVPITAHSGATSLEGHFAGFPSGSICLDMAGMDKIIQINESDGDMICQSGARWEQINDTLKEKGIPLFFPLDPGPGATIGGMIGTGCSGTNAVRYGTARAEWFLNVTAVLPSGEVIKTRSRARKSATGFDTTKLFIGAEGTLGIVTEATLRLAPVIPTKVAMAQFVDVEHAVSAVQEILNSPYGPHLQCIELLDDHMMLALNNAGQVARPFPVKDTLFFKIQGAPEAIKLTSDVIREITKRHGSDRFEFAATDAEAADLWSSRKYALTSSMSLVPGCRCWTTDVCVPTSKLPELVYETKKDLADCGITSTIVGHVGDGNFHALMLFRNDDELHTVTEAVHRLVYRAIALDGTCTGEHGVGVGKKEYLPAELGEGTVELMRTVKKAIDPLNLMNPGKLYPDQRVTNKKDEKER
;
A
#
# COMPACT_ATOMS: atom_id res chain seq x y z
N MET A 1 -31.34 48.65 47.45
CA MET A 1 -31.23 47.18 47.53
C MET A 1 -29.82 46.76 47.13
N PHE A 2 -29.35 45.62 47.62
CA PHE A 2 -27.93 45.24 47.65
C PHE A 2 -27.34 44.76 46.31
N ARG A 3 -26.04 45.04 46.09
CA ARG A 3 -25.14 44.23 45.26
C ARG A 3 -24.26 43.36 46.18
N PRO A 4 -23.96 42.09 45.83
CA PRO A 4 -22.88 41.31 46.45
C PRO A 4 -21.53 41.47 45.70
N PRO A 5 -20.39 41.04 46.28
CA PRO A 5 -19.08 41.62 45.95
C PRO A 5 -18.04 40.69 45.27
N CYS A 6 -16.93 41.32 44.85
CA CYS A 6 -15.73 40.73 44.25
C CYS A 6 -14.82 40.01 45.28
N PRO A 7 -14.13 38.91 44.93
CA PRO A 7 -13.10 38.27 45.76
C PRO A 7 -11.68 38.81 45.53
N ARG A 8 -10.83 38.73 46.56
CA ARG A 8 -9.51 39.37 46.67
C ARG A 8 -8.35 38.51 46.13
N ARG A 9 -7.25 39.18 45.72
CA ARG A 9 -5.89 38.60 45.63
C ARG A 9 -5.26 38.42 47.02
N ILE A 10 -4.49 37.35 47.21
CA ILE A 10 -3.41 37.23 48.22
C ILE A 10 -2.17 36.58 47.57
N ARG A 11 -0.97 37.01 47.97
CA ARG A 11 0.36 36.48 47.58
C ARG A 11 0.97 35.66 48.73
N LEU A 12 2.02 34.88 48.40
CA LEU A 12 3.09 34.24 49.23
C LEU A 12 3.06 32.69 49.10
N SER A 13 4.13 31.90 49.12
CA SER A 13 5.56 31.98 48.71
C SER A 13 6.30 30.78 49.35
N LYS A 14 7.11 30.03 48.58
CA LYS A 14 8.25 29.16 48.99
C LYS A 14 8.13 28.23 50.23
N ALA A 15 8.16 26.91 49.97
CA ALA A 15 9.06 25.86 50.51
C ALA A 15 8.42 24.49 50.16
N LEU A 16 9.10 23.43 49.72
CA LEU A 16 10.31 22.78 50.26
C LEU A 16 11.16 22.15 49.14
N ALA A 17 12.43 21.87 49.44
CA ALA A 17 13.36 21.17 48.55
C ALA A 17 14.12 20.06 49.30
N GLY A 18 14.38 18.94 48.60
CA GLY A 18 15.25 17.84 49.03
C GLY A 18 15.32 16.81 47.89
N ARG A 19 16.35 16.84 47.03
CA ARG A 19 17.67 16.20 47.18
C ARG A 19 17.62 14.68 47.31
N VAL A 20 17.98 13.99 46.23
CA VAL A 20 18.99 12.91 46.24
C VAL A 20 19.91 13.13 45.03
N ASN A 21 21.22 12.93 45.22
CA ASN A 21 22.26 13.21 44.22
C ASN A 21 22.71 11.94 43.46
N SER A 22 23.33 12.19 42.31
CA SER A 22 24.05 11.24 41.43
C SER A 22 25.20 10.47 42.08
N ILE A 23 25.47 9.27 41.58
CA ILE A 23 26.75 8.53 41.74
C ILE A 23 27.27 8.03 40.37
N SER A 24 28.59 7.94 40.26
CA SER A 24 29.45 7.64 39.10
C SER A 24 29.71 6.12 38.89
N HIS A 25 30.41 5.57 37.87
CA HIS A 25 31.20 6.09 36.73
C HIS A 25 31.57 4.95 35.74
N ILE A 26 31.58 5.19 34.40
CA ILE A 26 32.65 4.78 33.42
C ILE A 26 32.88 3.23 33.17
N PRO A 27 33.45 2.73 32.03
CA PRO A 27 34.06 3.40 30.85
C PRO A 27 33.50 3.03 29.45
N LYS A 28 33.90 3.86 28.46
CA LYS A 28 34.05 3.48 27.04
C LYS A 28 35.46 2.89 26.80
N PRO A 29 35.68 1.97 25.86
CA PRO A 29 37.03 1.64 25.38
C PRO A 29 37.55 2.73 24.42
N GLY A 30 38.83 3.08 24.54
CA GLY A 30 39.50 4.08 23.70
C GLY A 30 40.53 3.45 22.75
N LEU A 31 40.95 4.23 21.75
CA LEU A 31 42.12 3.92 20.92
C LEU A 31 43.42 4.14 21.69
N THR A 32 44.37 3.20 21.56
CA THR A 32 45.80 3.53 21.51
C THR A 32 46.54 2.55 20.60
N SER A 33 47.68 2.99 20.07
CA SER A 33 48.34 2.44 18.89
C SER A 33 49.70 1.78 19.20
N ILE A 34 50.31 1.22 18.13
CA ILE A 34 51.71 0.78 17.97
C ILE A 34 51.97 -0.71 18.26
N LEU A 35 52.15 -1.49 17.19
CA LEU A 35 53.48 -2.06 16.89
C LEU A 35 53.62 -2.35 15.38
N ALA A 36 54.81 -2.08 14.83
CA ALA A 36 55.12 -2.37 13.43
C ALA A 36 55.78 -3.75 13.30
N VAL A 37 55.37 -4.53 12.30
CA VAL A 37 56.16 -5.66 11.77
C VAL A 37 56.29 -5.49 10.27
N ARG A 38 57.52 -5.62 9.78
CA ARG A 38 57.94 -5.30 8.40
C ARG A 38 58.60 -6.52 7.79
N ALA A 39 57.91 -7.23 6.90
CA ALA A 39 58.44 -8.25 6.01
C ALA A 39 57.57 -8.27 4.73
N LEU A 40 58.04 -7.74 3.61
CA LEU A 40 58.94 -8.39 2.63
C LEU A 40 58.27 -9.52 1.82
N SER A 41 57.63 -9.15 0.72
CA SER A 41 57.78 -9.84 -0.57
C SER A 41 57.37 -8.92 -1.73
N GLY A 42 58.14 -8.96 -2.81
CA GLY A 42 57.95 -8.13 -4.01
C GLY A 42 57.04 -8.78 -5.06
N PRO A 43 56.90 -8.13 -6.24
CA PRO A 43 55.81 -8.42 -7.19
C PRO A 43 56.15 -9.52 -8.21
N ALA A 44 55.11 -10.10 -8.80
CA ALA A 44 55.20 -10.87 -10.05
C ALA A 44 54.35 -10.20 -11.13
N SER A 45 55.02 -9.74 -12.19
CA SER A 45 54.42 -9.16 -13.40
C SER A 45 53.85 -10.23 -14.33
N GLY A 46 52.77 -9.91 -15.04
CA GLY A 46 52.15 -10.77 -16.06
C GLY A 46 51.53 -9.98 -17.20
N LEU A 47 52.36 -9.32 -18.01
CA LEU A 47 51.94 -8.64 -19.25
C LEU A 47 51.73 -9.68 -20.38
N ALA A 48 50.60 -9.59 -21.07
CA ALA A 48 50.45 -10.11 -22.43
C ALA A 48 49.53 -9.16 -23.22
N LYS A 49 50.07 -8.55 -24.28
CA LYS A 49 49.38 -7.59 -25.15
C LYS A 49 49.88 -7.76 -26.58
N VAL A 50 49.11 -8.47 -27.40
CA VAL A 50 49.32 -8.73 -28.85
C VAL A 50 47.93 -9.05 -29.41
N GLU A 51 47.42 -8.54 -30.54
CA GLU A 51 47.78 -7.40 -31.40
C GLU A 51 46.50 -7.00 -32.17
N SER A 52 46.52 -5.88 -32.89
CA SER A 52 45.42 -5.45 -33.76
C SER A 52 45.90 -5.15 -35.18
N SER A 53 45.27 -5.76 -36.18
CA SER A 53 45.32 -5.38 -37.60
C SER A 53 43.92 -5.62 -38.20
N GLU A 54 43.22 -4.59 -38.67
CA GLU A 54 43.31 -3.98 -40.02
C GLU A 54 42.72 -4.83 -41.17
N SER A 55 41.45 -4.52 -41.44
CA SER A 55 40.87 -4.10 -42.73
C SER A 55 41.06 -4.89 -44.05
N SER A 56 39.94 -4.88 -44.78
CA SER A 56 39.81 -4.79 -46.25
C SER A 56 39.61 -6.06 -47.11
N SER A 57 38.34 -6.21 -47.52
CA SER A 57 37.87 -6.52 -48.89
C SER A 57 38.62 -7.49 -49.80
N ARG A 58 37.92 -8.58 -50.15
CA ARG A 58 37.56 -9.09 -51.51
C ARG A 58 37.45 -10.61 -51.46
N ASP A 59 36.63 -11.32 -52.21
CA ASP A 59 35.38 -11.10 -52.97
C ASP A 59 35.09 -12.48 -53.61
N THR A 60 33.85 -12.74 -54.04
CA THR A 60 33.43 -13.86 -54.91
C THR A 60 33.58 -15.32 -54.40
N GLY A 61 32.48 -16.10 -54.43
CA GLY A 61 32.55 -17.53 -54.08
C GLY A 61 31.25 -18.34 -54.01
N PHE A 62 30.25 -18.09 -54.86
CA PHE A 62 29.09 -18.98 -55.15
C PHE A 62 28.25 -19.57 -53.98
N ILE A 63 26.95 -19.26 -53.98
CA ILE A 63 25.89 -20.27 -54.22
C ILE A 63 24.66 -19.51 -54.78
N LYS A 64 24.11 -20.00 -55.90
CA LYS A 64 22.80 -19.57 -56.43
C LYS A 64 21.75 -20.57 -55.94
N GLY A 65 20.65 -20.10 -55.38
CA GLY A 65 19.53 -20.97 -54.98
C GLY A 65 18.26 -20.21 -54.63
N PHE A 66 17.24 -20.35 -55.49
CA PHE A 66 15.82 -20.04 -55.27
C PHE A 66 15.40 -18.61 -54.88
N ALA A 67 14.79 -17.92 -55.85
CA ALA A 67 13.88 -16.80 -55.62
C ALA A 67 12.63 -16.94 -56.51
N VAL A 68 11.55 -17.54 -55.98
CA VAL A 68 10.15 -17.42 -56.44
C VAL A 68 9.26 -17.67 -55.21
N GLY A 69 8.33 -16.79 -54.84
CA GLY A 69 7.39 -17.13 -53.77
C GLY A 69 6.59 -16.04 -53.02
N THR A 70 6.55 -14.78 -53.44
CA THR A 70 5.85 -13.71 -52.68
C THR A 70 4.85 -12.90 -53.50
N ALA A 71 3.85 -13.57 -54.08
CA ALA A 71 2.69 -12.93 -54.72
C ALA A 71 1.34 -13.68 -54.54
N GLY A 72 1.30 -14.73 -53.70
CA GLY A 72 0.16 -15.67 -53.66
C GLY A 72 -0.77 -15.61 -52.45
N LEU A 73 -0.39 -14.96 -51.33
CA LEU A 73 -1.14 -15.08 -50.07
C LEU A 73 -2.26 -14.04 -49.87
N SER A 74 -2.14 -12.85 -50.43
CA SER A 74 -3.10 -11.76 -50.18
C SER A 74 -4.43 -11.91 -50.92
N ALA A 75 -4.45 -12.63 -52.05
CA ALA A 75 -5.65 -12.81 -52.87
C ALA A 75 -6.60 -13.90 -52.35
N LEU A 76 -6.07 -14.93 -51.68
CA LEU A 76 -6.87 -16.06 -51.18
C LEU A 76 -7.70 -15.70 -49.93
N LEU A 77 -7.22 -14.77 -49.09
CA LEU A 77 -7.96 -14.33 -47.91
C LEU A 77 -9.17 -13.46 -48.27
N GLY A 78 -9.06 -12.63 -49.32
CA GLY A 78 -10.16 -11.77 -49.79
C GLY A 78 -11.33 -12.53 -50.41
N LEU A 79 -11.07 -13.68 -51.05
CA LEU A 79 -12.11 -14.46 -51.74
C LEU A 79 -12.96 -15.30 -50.77
N TYR A 80 -12.38 -15.76 -49.65
CA TYR A 80 -13.10 -16.55 -48.64
C TYR A 80 -14.14 -15.73 -47.88
N VAL A 81 -13.90 -14.41 -47.71
CA VAL A 81 -14.84 -13.46 -47.08
C VAL A 81 -16.04 -13.15 -47.99
N LEU A 82 -15.89 -13.28 -49.31
CA LEU A 82 -16.94 -12.94 -50.29
C LEU A 82 -17.82 -14.12 -50.73
N LEU A 83 -17.39 -15.38 -50.49
CA LEU A 83 -18.08 -16.59 -50.96
C LEU A 83 -18.40 -17.62 -49.86
N GLY A 84 -18.18 -17.29 -48.58
CA GLY A 84 -18.60 -18.14 -47.46
C GLY A 84 -20.12 -18.30 -47.40
N PRO A 85 -20.66 -19.50 -47.09
CA PRO A 85 -22.10 -19.75 -47.09
C PRO A 85 -22.82 -18.91 -46.02
N LYS A 86 -23.88 -18.20 -46.43
CA LYS A 86 -24.79 -17.51 -45.52
C LYS A 86 -25.54 -18.53 -44.66
N SER A 87 -25.00 -18.83 -43.48
CA SER A 87 -25.74 -19.52 -42.42
C SER A 87 -26.77 -18.57 -41.83
N GLU A 88 -28.04 -18.82 -42.10
CA GLU A 88 -29.14 -18.25 -41.33
C GLU A 88 -29.06 -18.80 -39.90
N ARG A 89 -28.53 -17.99 -38.97
CA ARG A 89 -28.59 -18.29 -37.55
C ARG A 89 -29.94 -17.84 -37.01
N GLU A 90 -30.88 -18.79 -36.91
CA GLU A 90 -31.97 -18.69 -35.92
C GLU A 90 -31.35 -18.38 -34.55
N SER A 91 -31.76 -17.28 -33.93
CA SER A 91 -31.34 -16.92 -32.58
C SER A 91 -32.07 -17.79 -31.54
N LYS A 92 -31.68 -19.07 -31.47
CA LYS A 92 -32.00 -19.90 -30.30
C LYS A 92 -31.20 -19.34 -29.13
N SER A 93 -31.91 -18.83 -28.13
CA SER A 93 -31.33 -18.43 -26.86
C SER A 93 -30.47 -19.59 -26.34
N PRO A 94 -29.25 -19.33 -25.84
CA PRO A 94 -28.48 -20.38 -25.21
C PRO A 94 -29.28 -20.86 -24.00
N SER A 95 -29.69 -22.13 -24.03
CA SER A 95 -30.26 -22.80 -22.88
C SER A 95 -29.34 -22.57 -21.68
N SER A 96 -29.92 -22.17 -20.56
CA SER A 96 -29.21 -21.89 -19.30
C SER A 96 -28.46 -23.13 -18.80
N GLY A 97 -27.25 -23.32 -19.32
CA GLY A 97 -26.28 -24.26 -18.78
C GLY A 97 -26.04 -23.89 -17.33
N ILE A 98 -26.23 -24.87 -16.46
CA ILE A 98 -26.23 -24.69 -15.00
C ILE A 98 -24.93 -24.00 -14.57
N LEU A 99 -25.03 -22.71 -14.24
CA LEU A 99 -24.01 -22.03 -13.47
C LEU A 99 -23.91 -22.75 -12.12
N ALA A 100 -22.83 -23.50 -11.91
CA ALA A 100 -22.51 -24.07 -10.62
C ALA A 100 -22.53 -22.95 -9.56
N SER A 101 -23.09 -23.25 -8.38
CA SER A 101 -23.52 -22.22 -7.41
C SER A 101 -22.51 -21.07 -7.29
N THR A 102 -22.97 -19.85 -7.60
CA THR A 102 -22.15 -18.65 -7.44
C THR A 102 -21.92 -18.31 -5.96
N THR A 103 -22.56 -19.03 -5.03
CA THR A 103 -22.36 -18.89 -3.58
C THR A 103 -20.99 -19.34 -3.11
N PHE A 104 -20.43 -18.64 -2.13
CA PHE A 104 -19.36 -19.17 -1.30
C PHE A 104 -19.93 -20.10 -0.23
N SER A 105 -19.11 -21.00 0.31
CA SER A 105 -19.50 -21.78 1.49
C SER A 105 -19.71 -20.86 2.69
N THR A 106 -20.79 -21.10 3.44
CA THR A 106 -21.09 -20.47 4.74
C THR A 106 -21.23 -21.51 5.85
N ASP A 107 -20.99 -22.79 5.56
CA ASP A 107 -21.08 -23.92 6.50
C ASP A 107 -19.83 -23.97 7.39
N TYR A 108 -19.69 -22.98 8.26
CA TYR A 108 -18.63 -22.87 9.26
C TYR A 108 -18.96 -23.62 10.56
N ALA A 109 -17.93 -23.79 11.38
CA ALA A 109 -17.99 -24.41 12.70
C ALA A 109 -19.14 -23.91 13.60
N SER A 110 -19.77 -24.82 14.33
CA SER A 110 -20.62 -24.47 15.49
C SER A 110 -19.77 -23.87 16.63
N PRO A 111 -20.37 -23.19 17.63
CA PRO A 111 -19.66 -22.72 18.81
C PRO A 111 -18.87 -23.83 19.54
N GLU A 112 -19.40 -25.05 19.59
CA GLU A 112 -18.76 -26.22 20.16
C GLU A 112 -17.56 -26.69 19.32
N GLU A 113 -17.70 -26.73 18.00
CA GLU A 113 -16.60 -27.06 17.07
C GLU A 113 -15.47 -26.02 17.12
N VAL A 114 -15.80 -24.73 17.32
CA VAL A 114 -14.81 -23.68 17.59
C VAL A 114 -14.05 -23.97 18.90
N GLN A 115 -14.71 -24.42 19.98
CA GLN A 115 -13.99 -24.78 21.21
C GLN A 115 -13.06 -25.99 21.02
N LEU A 116 -13.46 -27.00 20.23
CA LEU A 116 -12.60 -28.13 19.88
C LEU A 116 -11.37 -27.68 19.08
N ALA A 117 -11.54 -26.76 18.12
CA ALA A 117 -10.41 -26.16 17.39
C ALA A 117 -9.46 -25.39 18.33
N ILE A 118 -10.00 -24.64 19.29
CA ILE A 118 -9.21 -23.91 20.30
C ILE A 118 -8.43 -24.87 21.21
N GLN A 119 -9.02 -26.01 21.58
CA GLN A 119 -8.31 -27.05 22.34
C GLN A 119 -7.14 -27.62 21.54
N GLU A 120 -7.37 -28.03 20.28
CA GLU A 120 -6.32 -28.58 19.42
C GLU A 120 -5.21 -27.57 19.13
N LEU A 121 -5.53 -26.28 19.00
CA LEU A 121 -4.54 -25.21 18.90
C LEU A 121 -3.67 -25.13 20.17
N ARG A 122 -4.26 -25.21 21.37
CA ARG A 122 -3.50 -25.20 22.64
C ARG A 122 -2.61 -26.43 22.82
N GLU A 123 -3.08 -27.59 22.39
CA GLU A 123 -2.31 -28.84 22.40
C GLU A 123 -1.16 -28.81 21.38
N THR A 124 -1.40 -28.26 20.18
CA THR A 124 -0.40 -28.07 19.12
C THR A 124 0.66 -27.02 19.49
N PHE A 125 0.25 -25.97 20.21
CA PHE A 125 1.10 -24.85 20.60
C PHE A 125 1.15 -24.68 22.14
N PRO A 126 1.81 -25.60 22.87
CA PRO A 126 1.79 -25.63 24.34
C PRO A 126 2.58 -24.49 25.01
N LYS A 127 3.27 -23.64 24.22
CA LYS A 127 3.98 -22.47 24.73
C LYS A 127 2.97 -21.41 25.21
N LYS A 128 3.08 -21.01 26.47
CA LYS A 128 2.25 -19.94 27.06
C LYS A 128 2.30 -18.67 26.20
N HIS A 129 1.15 -18.00 26.05
CA HIS A 129 0.96 -16.78 25.24
C HIS A 129 1.05 -16.95 23.71
N VAL A 130 1.24 -18.17 23.18
CA VAL A 130 1.14 -18.42 21.73
C VAL A 130 -0.31 -18.48 21.26
N VAL A 131 -1.17 -19.16 22.03
CA VAL A 131 -2.63 -19.19 21.83
C VAL A 131 -3.28 -18.40 22.96
N THR A 132 -4.08 -17.39 22.62
CA THR A 132 -4.81 -16.57 23.59
C THR A 132 -6.29 -16.47 23.25
N THR A 133 -7.11 -16.48 24.31
CA THR A 133 -8.56 -16.31 24.28
C THR A 133 -9.00 -15.26 25.31
N GLU A 134 -8.09 -14.38 25.73
CA GLU A 134 -8.39 -13.29 26.66
C GLU A 134 -9.27 -12.24 25.96
N PRO A 135 -10.45 -11.86 26.50
CA PRO A 135 -11.42 -11.01 25.80
C PRO A 135 -10.84 -9.70 25.24
N ASP A 136 -10.00 -9.01 26.01
CA ASP A 136 -9.36 -7.76 25.59
C ASP A 136 -8.43 -7.95 24.38
N ALA A 137 -7.73 -9.09 24.31
CA ALA A 137 -6.90 -9.44 23.17
C ALA A 137 -7.74 -9.82 21.95
N LEU A 138 -8.85 -10.55 22.14
CA LEU A 138 -9.77 -10.91 21.06
C LEU A 138 -10.42 -9.67 20.42
N GLN A 139 -10.75 -8.66 21.23
CA GLN A 139 -11.28 -7.38 20.78
C GLN A 139 -10.19 -6.53 20.08
N LEU A 140 -9.02 -6.38 20.69
CA LEU A 140 -7.91 -5.58 20.14
C LEU A 140 -7.46 -6.07 18.76
N TYR A 141 -7.35 -7.39 18.56
CA TYR A 141 -6.92 -7.96 17.29
C TYR A 141 -8.03 -7.99 16.23
N GLY A 142 -9.30 -7.79 16.63
CA GLY A 142 -10.47 -7.81 15.73
C GLY A 142 -11.06 -6.44 15.40
N SER A 143 -10.45 -5.34 15.86
CA SER A 143 -10.95 -3.96 15.68
C SER A 143 -9.82 -2.94 15.53
N SER A 144 -10.12 -1.75 15.00
CA SER A 144 -9.16 -0.66 14.80
C SER A 144 -9.81 0.68 15.11
N GLU A 145 -9.17 1.51 15.94
CA GLU A 145 -9.62 2.88 16.24
C GLU A 145 -9.52 3.80 15.00
N ASN A 146 -8.68 3.45 14.02
CA ASN A 146 -8.51 4.18 12.77
C ASN A 146 -9.52 3.76 11.67
N SER A 147 -10.41 2.82 11.97
CA SER A 147 -11.43 2.32 11.04
C SER A 147 -12.81 2.66 11.53
N TYR A 148 -13.69 3.13 10.64
CA TYR A 148 -15.10 3.35 10.98
C TYR A 148 -15.98 2.11 10.78
N HIS A 149 -15.45 1.09 10.09
CA HIS A 149 -16.17 -0.11 9.65
C HIS A 149 -16.65 -0.99 10.81
N PRO A 150 -17.71 -1.80 10.59
CA PRO A 150 -18.10 -2.84 11.54
C PRO A 150 -16.92 -3.77 11.87
N SER A 151 -16.74 -4.03 13.15
CA SER A 151 -15.70 -4.93 13.69
C SER A 151 -16.33 -6.05 14.49
N SER A 152 -15.59 -7.13 14.71
CA SER A 152 -16.01 -8.25 15.57
C SER A 152 -14.78 -8.89 16.19
N PRO A 153 -14.84 -9.32 17.46
CA PRO A 153 -13.73 -10.02 18.10
C PRO A 153 -13.50 -11.38 17.43
N HIS A 154 -12.27 -11.86 17.52
CA HIS A 154 -11.96 -13.24 17.13
C HIS A 154 -12.36 -14.24 18.21
N SER A 155 -12.36 -15.53 17.90
CA SER A 155 -12.55 -16.60 18.88
C SER A 155 -11.24 -16.98 19.58
N VAL A 156 -10.13 -16.81 18.88
CA VAL A 156 -8.77 -17.12 19.35
C VAL A 156 -7.74 -16.33 18.54
N VAL A 157 -6.66 -15.89 19.18
CA VAL A 157 -5.47 -15.37 18.49
C VAL A 157 -4.32 -16.37 18.64
N VAL A 158 -3.65 -16.68 17.54
CA VAL A 158 -2.53 -17.62 17.46
C VAL A 158 -1.32 -16.94 16.84
N ARG A 159 -0.24 -16.75 17.62
CA ARG A 159 1.00 -16.15 17.14
C ARG A 159 1.92 -17.20 16.51
N VAL A 160 2.38 -16.95 15.29
CA VAL A 160 3.26 -17.86 14.55
C VAL A 160 4.69 -17.33 14.44
N PHE A 161 5.67 -18.24 14.31
CA PHE A 161 7.09 -17.90 14.24
C PHE A 161 7.81 -18.49 13.01
N GLU A 162 7.21 -19.50 12.37
CA GLU A 162 7.70 -20.15 11.16
C GLU A 162 6.54 -20.61 10.25
N THR A 163 6.83 -20.87 8.97
CA THR A 163 5.84 -21.32 7.98
C THR A 163 5.10 -22.59 8.43
N GLU A 164 5.78 -23.49 9.13
CA GLU A 164 5.22 -24.74 9.65
C GLU A 164 4.16 -24.50 10.75
N ASP A 165 4.25 -23.42 11.52
CA ASP A 165 3.18 -23.03 12.45
C ASP A 165 1.92 -22.59 11.70
N VAL A 166 2.07 -21.85 10.60
CA VAL A 166 0.96 -21.45 9.74
C VAL A 166 0.28 -22.67 9.12
N VAL A 167 1.06 -23.63 8.61
CA VAL A 167 0.53 -24.91 8.07
C VAL A 167 -0.33 -25.64 9.11
N LYS A 168 0.13 -25.75 10.36
CA LYS A 168 -0.66 -26.35 11.46
C LYS A 168 -1.98 -25.62 11.68
N VAL A 169 -1.97 -24.29 11.77
CA VAL A 169 -3.21 -23.50 11.97
C VAL A 169 -4.16 -23.64 10.79
N VAL A 170 -3.68 -23.59 9.55
CA VAL A 170 -4.50 -23.80 8.33
C VAL A 170 -5.12 -25.20 8.33
N ASN A 171 -4.37 -26.23 8.72
CA ASN A 171 -4.89 -27.59 8.78
C ASN A 171 -5.98 -27.76 9.86
N ILE A 172 -5.82 -27.14 11.04
CA ILE A 172 -6.84 -27.15 12.11
C ILE A 172 -8.08 -26.34 11.68
N SER A 173 -7.90 -25.16 11.08
CA SER A 173 -8.98 -24.38 10.47
C SER A 173 -9.77 -25.20 9.45
N ARG A 174 -9.09 -25.91 8.54
CA ARG A 174 -9.71 -26.77 7.54
C ARG A 174 -10.45 -27.96 8.14
N LYS A 175 -9.89 -28.57 9.19
CA LYS A 175 -10.49 -29.71 9.91
C LYS A 175 -11.83 -29.34 10.56
N TYR A 176 -11.89 -28.20 11.24
CA TYR A 176 -13.08 -27.74 11.97
C TYR A 176 -13.96 -26.76 11.19
N LYS A 177 -13.54 -26.31 10.00
CA LYS A 177 -14.16 -25.24 9.22
C LYS A 177 -14.28 -23.90 9.97
N VAL A 178 -13.24 -23.52 10.72
CA VAL A 178 -13.17 -22.21 11.40
C VAL A 178 -12.46 -21.21 10.48
N PRO A 179 -13.05 -20.04 10.14
CA PRO A 179 -12.39 -19.02 9.33
C PRO A 179 -11.04 -18.55 9.91
N ILE A 180 -10.07 -18.23 9.06
CA ILE A 180 -8.82 -17.57 9.42
C ILE A 180 -8.84 -16.12 8.92
N THR A 181 -8.43 -15.20 9.78
CA THR A 181 -8.08 -13.82 9.41
C THR A 181 -6.60 -13.61 9.69
N ALA A 182 -5.82 -13.23 8.68
CA ALA A 182 -4.41 -12.90 8.85
C ALA A 182 -4.26 -11.54 9.52
N HIS A 183 -3.49 -11.47 10.61
CA HIS A 183 -3.18 -10.23 11.31
C HIS A 183 -1.67 -9.96 11.21
N SER A 184 -1.32 -8.73 10.81
CA SER A 184 0.06 -8.32 10.56
C SER A 184 0.36 -7.02 11.30
N GLY A 185 0.79 -5.94 10.64
CA GLY A 185 1.06 -4.64 11.30
C GLY A 185 -0.15 -3.91 11.89
N ALA A 186 -1.39 -4.40 11.70
CA ALA A 186 -2.65 -3.78 12.16
C ALA A 186 -2.96 -2.35 11.65
N THR A 187 -2.29 -1.90 10.59
CA THR A 187 -2.37 -0.51 10.08
C THR A 187 -3.43 -0.27 9.01
N SER A 188 -4.07 -1.30 8.46
CA SER A 188 -5.01 -1.18 7.33
C SER A 188 -6.37 -0.59 7.75
N LEU A 189 -7.01 0.18 6.87
CA LEU A 189 -8.17 1.00 7.23
C LEU A 189 -9.55 0.39 6.88
N GLU A 190 -9.67 -0.42 5.81
CA GLU A 190 -10.96 -0.94 5.32
C GLU A 190 -11.50 -2.19 6.04
N GLY A 191 -11.15 -2.41 7.31
CA GLY A 191 -11.66 -3.55 8.11
C GLY A 191 -11.06 -4.92 7.76
N HIS A 192 -9.93 -4.96 7.03
CA HIS A 192 -9.28 -6.17 6.52
C HIS A 192 -9.04 -7.28 7.56
N PHE A 193 -8.71 -6.90 8.79
CA PHE A 193 -8.37 -7.84 9.87
C PHE A 193 -9.49 -8.03 10.90
N ALA A 194 -10.68 -7.47 10.69
CA ALA A 194 -11.81 -7.70 11.59
C ALA A 194 -12.21 -9.18 11.65
N GLY A 195 -12.59 -9.66 12.84
CA GLY A 195 -13.07 -11.02 13.04
C GLY A 195 -14.35 -11.32 12.25
N PHE A 196 -14.55 -12.60 11.93
CA PHE A 196 -15.79 -13.04 11.30
C PHE A 196 -16.91 -13.22 12.35
N PRO A 197 -18.16 -12.77 12.11
CA PRO A 197 -19.20 -12.72 13.16
C PRO A 197 -19.57 -14.04 13.82
N SER A 198 -19.45 -15.18 13.12
CA SER A 198 -19.70 -16.52 13.70
C SER A 198 -18.49 -17.12 14.42
N GLY A 199 -17.39 -16.36 14.57
CA GLY A 199 -16.12 -16.81 15.11
C GLY A 199 -15.04 -16.99 14.04
N SER A 200 -13.78 -16.82 14.46
CA SER A 200 -12.61 -16.92 13.59
C SER A 200 -11.31 -17.08 14.38
N ILE A 201 -10.30 -17.67 13.75
CA ILE A 201 -8.91 -17.68 14.20
C ILE A 201 -8.23 -16.42 13.67
N CYS A 202 -7.69 -15.59 14.56
CA CYS A 202 -6.73 -14.55 14.21
C CYS A 202 -5.35 -15.17 14.13
N LEU A 203 -4.72 -15.11 12.97
CA LEU A 203 -3.36 -15.60 12.75
C LEU A 203 -2.38 -14.43 12.86
N ASP A 204 -1.76 -14.27 14.02
CA ASP A 204 -0.84 -13.17 14.32
C ASP A 204 0.56 -13.46 13.78
N MET A 205 0.90 -12.78 12.69
CA MET A 205 2.17 -12.90 11.98
C MET A 205 3.32 -12.15 12.65
N ALA A 206 3.10 -11.42 13.75
CA ALA A 206 4.12 -10.57 14.37
C ALA A 206 5.35 -11.32 14.92
N GLY A 207 5.27 -12.65 15.11
CA GLY A 207 6.42 -13.50 15.48
C GLY A 207 7.31 -13.91 14.29
N MET A 208 6.91 -13.60 13.06
CA MET A 208 7.62 -13.89 11.81
C MET A 208 8.30 -12.62 11.27
N ASP A 209 9.18 -11.99 12.05
CA ASP A 209 9.73 -10.66 11.80
C ASP A 209 11.15 -10.63 11.19
N LYS A 210 11.74 -11.80 10.90
CA LYS A 210 13.18 -11.90 10.58
C LYS A 210 13.52 -11.49 9.15
N ILE A 211 14.62 -10.76 9.01
CA ILE A 211 15.40 -10.71 7.77
C ILE A 211 16.23 -12.00 7.69
N ILE A 212 15.95 -12.82 6.68
CA ILE A 212 16.56 -14.14 6.48
C ILE A 212 17.89 -14.04 5.74
N GLN A 213 17.96 -13.20 4.70
CA GLN A 213 19.15 -13.07 3.85
C GLN A 213 19.18 -11.68 3.19
N ILE A 214 20.36 -11.09 3.03
CA ILE A 214 20.57 -9.88 2.24
C ILE A 214 21.57 -10.23 1.13
N ASN A 215 21.19 -10.03 -0.13
CA ASN A 215 22.02 -10.28 -1.31
C ASN A 215 22.44 -8.93 -1.92
N GLU A 216 23.35 -8.23 -1.25
CA GLU A 216 23.77 -6.87 -1.62
C GLU A 216 24.20 -6.76 -3.08
N SER A 217 25.04 -7.69 -3.56
CA SER A 217 25.51 -7.73 -4.96
C SER A 217 24.41 -7.89 -6.00
N ASP A 218 23.31 -8.57 -5.66
CA ASP A 218 22.15 -8.78 -6.54
C ASP A 218 21.09 -7.68 -6.38
N GLY A 219 21.22 -6.83 -5.35
CA GLY A 219 20.24 -5.82 -4.97
C GLY A 219 18.89 -6.42 -4.57
N ASP A 220 18.89 -7.51 -3.79
CA ASP A 220 17.69 -8.14 -3.26
C ASP A 220 17.89 -8.66 -1.82
N MET A 221 16.80 -9.05 -1.16
CA MET A 221 16.82 -9.66 0.18
C MET A 221 15.63 -10.61 0.38
N ILE A 222 15.71 -11.48 1.38
CA ILE A 222 14.64 -12.38 1.80
C ILE A 222 14.27 -12.06 3.24
N CYS A 223 12.99 -11.91 3.53
CA CYS A 223 12.48 -11.70 4.88
C CYS A 223 11.14 -12.42 5.10
N GLN A 224 10.82 -12.66 6.36
CA GLN A 224 9.52 -13.13 6.79
C GLN A 224 8.45 -12.02 6.68
N SER A 225 7.18 -12.40 6.61
CA SER A 225 6.08 -11.47 6.30
C SER A 225 5.68 -10.54 7.45
N GLY A 226 6.04 -10.83 8.69
CA GLY A 226 5.90 -9.94 9.84
C GLY A 226 6.99 -8.87 9.95
N ALA A 227 8.03 -8.90 9.09
CA ALA A 227 9.09 -7.89 9.10
C ALA A 227 8.51 -6.50 8.73
N ARG A 228 8.92 -5.45 9.46
CA ARG A 228 8.49 -4.06 9.21
C ARG A 228 9.38 -3.41 8.16
N TRP A 229 8.79 -2.60 7.28
CA TRP A 229 9.55 -1.96 6.20
C TRP A 229 10.55 -0.92 6.72
N GLU A 230 10.25 -0.22 7.82
CA GLU A 230 11.21 0.71 8.43
C GLU A 230 12.44 -0.04 8.97
N GLN A 231 12.21 -1.13 9.71
CA GLN A 231 13.28 -1.96 10.29
C GLN A 231 14.19 -2.56 9.21
N ILE A 232 13.64 -2.91 8.05
CA ILE A 232 14.43 -3.35 6.88
C ILE A 232 15.37 -2.23 6.42
N ASN A 233 14.85 -1.02 6.23
CA ASN A 233 15.64 0.12 5.75
C ASN A 233 16.67 0.61 6.79
N ASP A 234 16.31 0.62 8.07
CA ASP A 234 17.23 0.93 9.16
C ASP A 234 18.34 -0.13 9.25
N THR A 235 18.02 -1.43 9.14
CA THR A 235 19.02 -2.51 9.14
C THR A 235 20.01 -2.40 7.98
N LEU A 236 19.55 -2.06 6.77
CA LEU A 236 20.42 -1.84 5.61
C LEU A 236 21.38 -0.66 5.86
N LYS A 237 20.84 0.45 6.38
CA LYS A 237 21.60 1.66 6.73
C LYS A 237 22.63 1.42 7.84
N GLU A 238 22.26 0.72 8.91
CA GLU A 238 23.17 0.34 10.02
C GLU A 238 24.32 -0.54 9.56
N LYS A 239 24.09 -1.41 8.56
CA LYS A 239 25.11 -2.24 7.94
C LYS A 239 25.99 -1.49 6.93
N GLY A 240 25.69 -0.21 6.65
CA GLY A 240 26.40 0.59 5.65
C GLY A 240 26.07 0.21 4.20
N ILE A 241 25.01 -0.56 3.97
CA ILE A 241 24.61 -1.03 2.64
C ILE A 241 23.91 0.13 1.91
N PRO A 242 24.36 0.57 0.72
CA PRO A 242 23.83 1.75 0.02
C PRO A 242 22.52 1.46 -0.73
N LEU A 243 21.67 0.58 -0.19
CA LEU A 243 20.43 0.10 -0.77
C LEU A 243 19.26 0.30 0.21
N PHE A 244 18.04 0.40 -0.31
CA PHE A 244 16.80 0.46 0.48
C PHE A 244 15.64 -0.22 -0.25
N PHE A 245 14.62 -0.62 0.50
CA PHE A 245 13.32 -1.04 0.00
C PHE A 245 12.41 0.21 -0.15
N PRO A 246 11.90 0.53 -1.35
CA PRO A 246 11.38 1.87 -1.63
C PRO A 246 9.89 2.07 -1.34
N LEU A 247 9.10 1.02 -1.13
CA LEU A 247 7.69 1.15 -0.76
C LEU A 247 7.57 1.65 0.68
N ASP A 248 6.87 2.77 0.88
CA ASP A 248 6.82 3.52 2.13
C ASP A 248 5.38 3.87 2.60
N PRO A 249 4.51 2.87 2.83
CA PRO A 249 3.18 3.08 3.38
C PRO A 249 3.25 3.52 4.85
N GLY A 250 2.08 3.71 5.47
CA GLY A 250 1.93 4.11 6.88
C GLY A 250 2.88 3.37 7.86
N PRO A 251 3.48 4.07 8.84
CA PRO A 251 4.41 3.46 9.80
C PRO A 251 3.84 2.24 10.54
N GLY A 252 4.70 1.27 10.83
CA GLY A 252 4.33 0.00 11.45
C GLY A 252 3.80 -1.07 10.49
N ALA A 253 3.62 -0.75 9.20
CA ALA A 253 3.25 -1.72 8.18
C ALA A 253 4.32 -2.81 8.00
N THR A 254 3.85 -4.03 7.78
CA THR A 254 4.66 -5.25 7.63
C THR A 254 4.56 -5.80 6.22
N ILE A 255 5.60 -6.51 5.75
CA ILE A 255 5.70 -7.01 4.37
C ILE A 255 4.49 -7.85 3.94
N GLY A 256 3.93 -8.68 4.82
CA GLY A 256 2.71 -9.45 4.56
C GLY A 256 1.46 -8.58 4.39
N GLY A 257 1.32 -7.51 5.18
CA GLY A 257 0.26 -6.52 5.02
C GLY A 257 0.40 -5.73 3.73
N MET A 258 1.63 -5.31 3.39
CA MET A 258 1.95 -4.58 2.16
C MET A 258 1.61 -5.38 0.89
N ILE A 259 1.92 -6.68 0.90
CA ILE A 259 1.49 -7.60 -0.16
C ILE A 259 -0.03 -7.76 -0.12
N GLY A 260 -0.61 -8.00 1.05
CA GLY A 260 -2.05 -8.20 1.25
C GLY A 260 -2.91 -7.08 0.67
N THR A 261 -2.65 -5.82 1.00
CA THR A 261 -3.43 -4.67 0.47
C THR A 261 -2.96 -4.20 -0.90
N GLY A 262 -1.77 -4.61 -1.36
CA GLY A 262 -1.17 -4.10 -2.59
C GLY A 262 -0.73 -2.64 -2.47
N CYS A 263 -0.10 -2.30 -1.33
CA CYS A 263 0.15 -0.92 -0.89
C CYS A 263 0.88 0.00 -1.90
N SER A 264 0.65 1.31 -1.72
CA SER A 264 1.43 2.38 -2.35
C SER A 264 2.35 3.05 -1.30
N GLY A 265 2.52 4.38 -1.39
CA GLY A 265 3.29 5.22 -0.48
C GLY A 265 3.78 6.49 -1.18
N THR A 266 4.38 7.44 -0.44
CA THR A 266 4.81 8.74 -1.01
C THR A 266 5.84 8.59 -2.13
N ASN A 267 6.56 7.47 -2.19
CA ASN A 267 7.58 7.16 -3.19
C ASN A 267 7.03 6.60 -4.52
N ALA A 268 5.73 6.32 -4.62
CA ALA A 268 5.15 5.54 -5.72
C ALA A 268 5.25 6.21 -7.09
N VAL A 269 5.18 7.54 -7.18
CA VAL A 269 5.45 8.30 -8.43
C VAL A 269 6.81 7.93 -9.08
N ARG A 270 7.80 7.57 -8.28
CA ARG A 270 9.15 7.21 -8.75
C ARG A 270 9.39 5.73 -8.88
N TYR A 271 8.92 4.96 -7.90
CA TYR A 271 9.26 3.55 -7.75
C TYR A 271 8.11 2.61 -8.14
N GLY A 272 6.88 3.11 -8.31
CA GLY A 272 5.67 2.32 -8.44
C GLY A 272 5.21 1.73 -7.11
N THR A 273 4.06 1.06 -7.14
CA THR A 273 3.40 0.45 -5.96
C THR A 273 3.84 -1.00 -5.72
N ALA A 274 3.24 -1.68 -4.75
CA ALA A 274 3.36 -3.13 -4.57
C ALA A 274 3.06 -3.95 -5.84
N ARG A 275 2.24 -3.43 -6.76
CA ARG A 275 1.93 -4.09 -8.04
C ARG A 275 3.09 -4.02 -9.05
N ALA A 276 4.12 -3.19 -8.82
CA ALA A 276 5.37 -3.19 -9.57
C ALA A 276 6.28 -4.39 -9.21
N GLU A 277 7.49 -4.45 -9.78
CA GLU A 277 8.46 -5.54 -9.55
C GLU A 277 9.33 -5.32 -8.29
N TRP A 278 8.69 -5.11 -7.14
CA TRP A 278 9.35 -5.03 -5.82
C TRP A 278 9.31 -6.36 -5.06
N PHE A 279 8.24 -7.14 -5.20
CA PHE A 279 8.14 -8.49 -4.67
C PHE A 279 8.58 -9.48 -5.76
N LEU A 280 9.81 -9.99 -5.65
CA LEU A 280 10.38 -10.92 -6.63
C LEU A 280 9.75 -12.32 -6.54
N ASN A 281 9.33 -12.76 -5.35
CA ASN A 281 8.47 -13.93 -5.15
C ASN A 281 7.94 -13.91 -3.71
N VAL A 282 6.92 -14.73 -3.45
CA VAL A 282 6.44 -15.00 -2.09
C VAL A 282 6.46 -16.50 -1.80
N THR A 283 6.72 -16.85 -0.54
CA THR A 283 6.37 -18.15 0.04
C THR A 283 5.00 -17.99 0.70
N ALA A 284 4.04 -18.84 0.38
CA ALA A 284 2.68 -18.76 0.89
C ALA A 284 2.10 -20.13 1.26
N VAL A 285 1.27 -20.16 2.31
CA VAL A 285 0.47 -21.32 2.70
C VAL A 285 -0.93 -21.17 2.12
N LEU A 286 -1.31 -22.11 1.26
CA LEU A 286 -2.62 -22.19 0.62
C LEU A 286 -3.68 -22.75 1.60
N PRO A 287 -4.99 -22.58 1.35
CA PRO A 287 -6.07 -23.20 2.14
C PRO A 287 -5.99 -24.73 2.25
N SER A 288 -5.35 -25.38 1.27
CA SER A 288 -5.01 -26.81 1.28
C SER A 288 -3.97 -27.19 2.35
N GLY A 289 -3.30 -26.22 2.97
CA GLY A 289 -2.12 -26.42 3.83
C GLY A 289 -0.81 -26.57 3.04
N GLU A 290 -0.86 -26.54 1.71
CA GLU A 290 0.32 -26.62 0.85
C GLU A 290 1.16 -25.34 0.95
N VAL A 291 2.48 -25.51 1.08
CA VAL A 291 3.45 -24.40 1.02
C VAL A 291 3.95 -24.26 -0.41
N ILE A 292 3.64 -23.14 -1.06
CA ILE A 292 4.13 -22.82 -2.40
C ILE A 292 5.15 -21.69 -2.36
N LYS A 293 6.03 -21.65 -3.36
CA LYS A 293 6.86 -20.50 -3.69
C LYS A 293 6.57 -20.05 -5.12
N THR A 294 6.11 -18.82 -5.30
CA THR A 294 5.46 -18.39 -6.56
C THR A 294 6.38 -18.40 -7.77
N ARG A 295 7.65 -18.02 -7.61
CA ARG A 295 8.71 -18.15 -8.62
C ARG A 295 10.11 -18.15 -7.98
N SER A 296 11.15 -18.36 -8.78
CA SER A 296 12.55 -18.27 -8.33
C SER A 296 12.98 -16.82 -8.05
N ARG A 297 14.24 -16.60 -7.65
CA ARG A 297 14.80 -15.25 -7.39
C ARG A 297 15.11 -14.45 -8.67
N ALA A 298 15.08 -15.07 -9.84
CA ALA A 298 15.52 -14.41 -11.08
C ALA A 298 14.68 -13.16 -11.40
N ARG A 299 15.34 -12.01 -11.60
CA ARG A 299 14.70 -10.71 -11.92
C ARG A 299 13.86 -10.71 -13.21
N LYS A 300 14.03 -11.72 -14.07
CA LYS A 300 13.23 -11.94 -15.28
C LYS A 300 12.91 -13.43 -15.37
N SER A 301 11.64 -13.75 -15.57
CA SER A 301 11.14 -15.09 -15.84
C SER A 301 9.97 -14.99 -16.82
N ALA A 302 9.85 -15.97 -17.71
CA ALA A 302 8.69 -16.15 -18.60
C ALA A 302 8.03 -17.54 -18.37
N THR A 303 8.35 -18.18 -17.25
CA THR A 303 7.89 -19.53 -16.91
C THR A 303 6.48 -19.48 -16.34
N GLY A 304 5.49 -19.44 -17.24
CA GLY A 304 4.07 -19.39 -16.88
C GLY A 304 3.60 -18.01 -16.42
N PHE A 305 2.40 -17.97 -15.83
CA PHE A 305 1.79 -16.75 -15.30
C PHE A 305 2.40 -16.37 -13.94
N ASP A 306 2.52 -15.08 -13.64
CA ASP A 306 3.10 -14.63 -12.36
C ASP A 306 2.10 -14.77 -11.20
N THR A 307 2.12 -15.93 -10.55
CA THR A 307 1.30 -16.22 -9.37
C THR A 307 1.62 -15.31 -8.17
N THR A 308 2.76 -14.61 -8.16
CA THR A 308 3.07 -13.59 -7.13
C THR A 308 2.03 -12.46 -7.17
N LYS A 309 1.58 -12.08 -8.37
CA LYS A 309 0.57 -11.02 -8.56
C LYS A 309 -0.82 -11.43 -8.09
N LEU A 310 -1.10 -12.73 -7.95
CA LEU A 310 -2.36 -13.20 -7.37
C LEU A 310 -2.43 -12.92 -5.86
N PHE A 311 -1.31 -12.89 -5.14
CA PHE A 311 -1.31 -12.58 -3.70
C PHE A 311 -1.28 -11.07 -3.40
N ILE A 312 -0.81 -10.26 -4.36
CA ILE A 312 -0.69 -8.80 -4.20
C ILE A 312 -2.05 -8.12 -4.38
N GLY A 313 -2.58 -7.56 -3.30
CA GLY A 313 -3.94 -7.02 -3.23
C GLY A 313 -5.03 -8.07 -3.06
N ALA A 314 -4.69 -9.28 -2.58
CA ALA A 314 -5.66 -10.33 -2.29
C ALA A 314 -6.15 -10.35 -0.83
N GLU A 315 -5.65 -9.47 0.03
CA GLU A 315 -6.17 -9.22 1.38
C GLU A 315 -6.21 -10.47 2.28
N GLY A 316 -5.27 -11.40 2.06
CA GLY A 316 -5.21 -12.69 2.75
C GLY A 316 -6.29 -13.71 2.33
N THR A 317 -7.13 -13.39 1.34
CA THR A 317 -8.26 -14.23 0.92
C THR A 317 -7.85 -15.44 0.07
N LEU A 318 -6.65 -15.46 -0.52
CA LEU A 318 -6.14 -16.58 -1.33
C LEU A 318 -5.10 -17.44 -0.61
N GLY A 319 -4.76 -17.11 0.64
CA GLY A 319 -3.74 -17.80 1.44
C GLY A 319 -2.90 -16.83 2.27
N ILE A 320 -1.99 -17.39 3.06
CA ILE A 320 -1.16 -16.66 4.02
C ILE A 320 0.27 -16.55 3.50
N VAL A 321 0.75 -15.34 3.22
CA VAL A 321 2.16 -15.09 2.87
C VAL A 321 3.02 -15.19 4.12
N THR A 322 4.07 -16.01 4.09
CA THR A 322 4.99 -16.25 5.22
C THR A 322 6.38 -15.67 5.00
N GLU A 323 6.83 -15.58 3.75
CA GLU A 323 8.11 -14.97 3.37
C GLU A 323 7.97 -14.24 2.03
N ALA A 324 8.84 -13.25 1.79
CA ALA A 324 8.97 -12.59 0.50
C ALA A 324 10.44 -12.40 0.13
N THR A 325 10.74 -12.49 -1.16
CA THR A 325 11.99 -11.96 -1.71
C THR A 325 11.73 -10.54 -2.21
N LEU A 326 12.40 -9.54 -1.62
CA LEU A 326 12.26 -8.13 -1.94
C LEU A 326 13.39 -7.67 -2.86
N ARG A 327 13.08 -6.91 -3.90
CA ARG A 327 14.05 -6.12 -4.66
C ARG A 327 14.42 -4.86 -3.86
N LEU A 328 15.69 -4.48 -3.90
CA LEU A 328 16.19 -3.23 -3.34
C LEU A 328 16.55 -2.22 -4.46
N ALA A 329 16.52 -0.95 -4.10
CA ALA A 329 16.92 0.19 -4.92
C ALA A 329 18.17 0.87 -4.31
N PRO A 330 19.05 1.50 -5.12
CA PRO A 330 20.13 2.33 -4.58
C PRO A 330 19.59 3.56 -3.85
N VAL A 331 20.21 3.93 -2.74
CA VAL A 331 19.92 5.21 -2.05
C VAL A 331 20.45 6.37 -2.89
N ILE A 332 19.61 7.37 -3.17
CA ILE A 332 19.93 8.52 -4.03
C ILE A 332 19.83 9.82 -3.20
N PRO A 333 20.76 10.77 -3.33
CA PRO A 333 20.65 12.07 -2.65
C PRO A 333 19.31 12.75 -2.97
N THR A 334 18.69 13.31 -1.94
CA THR A 334 17.33 13.85 -1.99
C THR A 334 17.29 15.25 -1.37
N LYS A 335 16.52 16.19 -1.95
CA LYS A 335 16.17 17.47 -1.34
C LYS A 335 14.67 17.74 -1.43
N VAL A 336 14.16 18.61 -0.55
CA VAL A 336 12.74 18.93 -0.43
C VAL A 336 12.47 20.35 -0.93
N ALA A 337 11.34 20.54 -1.60
CA ALA A 337 10.81 21.84 -1.99
C ALA A 337 9.31 21.94 -1.68
N MET A 338 8.76 23.15 -1.64
CA MET A 338 7.31 23.39 -1.58
C MET A 338 6.89 24.51 -2.52
N ALA A 339 5.63 24.49 -2.97
CA ALA A 339 4.99 25.58 -3.70
C ALA A 339 3.58 25.82 -3.13
N GLN A 340 3.19 27.08 -2.90
CA GLN A 340 1.82 27.44 -2.47
C GLN A 340 1.05 28.08 -3.62
N PHE A 341 -0.26 27.84 -3.67
CA PHE A 341 -1.17 28.26 -4.74
C PHE A 341 -2.36 29.04 -4.17
N VAL A 342 -3.17 29.64 -5.05
CA VAL A 342 -4.41 30.33 -4.65
C VAL A 342 -5.55 29.33 -4.36
N ASP A 343 -5.59 28.23 -5.09
CA ASP A 343 -6.54 27.14 -4.94
C ASP A 343 -5.93 25.79 -5.37
N VAL A 344 -6.70 24.73 -5.18
CA VAL A 344 -6.29 23.35 -5.42
C VAL A 344 -6.18 23.01 -6.90
N GLU A 345 -6.98 23.64 -7.77
CA GLU A 345 -7.00 23.39 -9.22
C GLU A 345 -5.68 23.85 -9.87
N HIS A 346 -5.21 25.03 -9.48
CA HIS A 346 -3.90 25.56 -9.88
C HIS A 346 -2.74 24.65 -9.40
N ALA A 347 -2.82 24.16 -8.17
CA ALA A 347 -1.80 23.28 -7.60
C ALA A 347 -1.68 21.98 -8.40
N VAL A 348 -2.76 21.22 -8.56
CA VAL A 348 -2.74 19.91 -9.23
C VAL A 348 -2.54 20.02 -10.75
N SER A 349 -2.92 21.13 -11.39
CA SER A 349 -2.61 21.39 -12.81
C SER A 349 -1.11 21.48 -13.08
N ALA A 350 -0.34 22.06 -12.15
CA ALA A 350 1.13 22.09 -12.25
C ALA A 350 1.76 20.69 -12.23
N VAL A 351 1.14 19.74 -11.51
CA VAL A 351 1.67 18.38 -11.33
C VAL A 351 1.76 17.64 -12.65
N GLN A 352 0.73 17.71 -13.50
CA GLN A 352 0.70 17.04 -14.80
C GLN A 352 1.85 17.54 -15.71
N GLU A 353 2.14 18.84 -15.70
CA GLU A 353 3.24 19.41 -16.50
C GLU A 353 4.62 19.05 -15.92
N ILE A 354 4.77 19.01 -14.59
CA ILE A 354 6.01 18.56 -13.93
C ILE A 354 6.32 17.10 -14.30
N LEU A 355 5.32 16.20 -14.19
CA LEU A 355 5.47 14.77 -14.47
C LEU A 355 5.83 14.48 -15.94
N ASN A 356 5.20 15.20 -16.88
CA ASN A 356 5.46 15.04 -18.32
C ASN A 356 6.72 15.78 -18.80
N SER A 357 7.39 16.54 -17.93
CA SER A 357 8.68 17.16 -18.26
C SER A 357 9.81 16.11 -18.31
N PRO A 358 10.93 16.38 -19.00
CA PRO A 358 12.13 15.54 -18.95
C PRO A 358 12.70 15.33 -17.53
N TYR A 359 12.26 16.13 -16.56
CA TYR A 359 12.69 16.08 -15.16
C TYR A 359 11.68 15.38 -14.24
N GLY A 360 10.49 15.01 -14.72
CA GLY A 360 9.53 14.16 -14.01
C GLY A 360 10.18 12.92 -13.37
N PRO A 361 11.06 12.18 -14.09
CA PRO A 361 11.83 11.05 -13.54
C PRO A 361 12.84 11.39 -12.43
N HIS A 362 12.96 12.63 -11.97
CA HIS A 362 13.73 13.02 -10.78
C HIS A 362 12.86 13.22 -9.53
N LEU A 363 11.54 13.31 -9.66
CA LEU A 363 10.66 13.43 -8.51
C LEU A 363 10.59 12.08 -7.80
N GLN A 364 10.82 12.09 -6.48
CA GLN A 364 10.57 10.95 -5.59
C GLN A 364 9.15 10.99 -5.05
N CYS A 365 8.64 12.19 -4.74
CA CYS A 365 7.30 12.43 -4.23
C CYS A 365 6.76 13.75 -4.79
N ILE A 366 5.45 13.81 -5.02
CA ILE A 366 4.70 15.06 -5.19
C ILE A 366 3.43 14.91 -4.35
N GLU A 367 3.34 15.67 -3.26
CA GLU A 367 2.22 15.62 -2.31
C GLU A 367 1.40 16.90 -2.37
N LEU A 368 0.09 16.80 -2.37
CA LEU A 368 -0.83 17.91 -2.09
C LEU A 368 -1.23 17.88 -0.62
N LEU A 369 -1.27 19.06 0.00
CA LEU A 369 -2.03 19.34 1.22
C LEU A 369 -2.93 20.54 0.91
N ASP A 370 -4.23 20.42 1.14
CA ASP A 370 -5.14 21.54 0.96
C ASP A 370 -5.01 22.60 2.08
N ASP A 371 -5.58 23.77 1.86
CA ASP A 371 -5.62 24.85 2.85
C ASP A 371 -6.20 24.38 4.21
N HIS A 372 -7.24 23.57 4.22
CA HIS A 372 -7.80 22.95 5.43
C HIS A 372 -6.78 22.03 6.16
N MET A 373 -6.02 21.21 5.42
CA MET A 373 -4.93 20.39 5.99
C MET A 373 -3.79 21.27 6.52
N MET A 374 -3.42 22.35 5.82
CA MET A 374 -2.42 23.30 6.29
C MET A 374 -2.87 24.04 7.56
N LEU A 375 -4.16 24.38 7.68
CA LEU A 375 -4.76 24.87 8.92
C LEU A 375 -4.71 23.83 10.03
N ALA A 376 -5.02 22.56 9.74
CA ALA A 376 -4.96 21.46 10.71
C ALA A 376 -3.55 21.27 11.27
N LEU A 377 -2.53 21.24 10.42
CA LEU A 377 -1.12 21.12 10.83
C LEU A 377 -0.64 22.30 11.69
N ASN A 378 -1.04 23.52 11.33
CA ASN A 378 -0.77 24.73 12.12
C ASN A 378 -1.41 24.63 13.52
N ASN A 379 -2.69 24.26 13.60
CA ASN A 379 -3.43 24.16 14.86
C ASN A 379 -2.93 23.03 15.77
N ALA A 380 -2.56 21.89 15.19
CA ALA A 380 -2.03 20.73 15.90
C ALA A 380 -0.56 20.90 16.36
N GLY A 381 0.09 22.02 16.03
CA GLY A 381 1.48 22.28 16.40
C GLY A 381 2.50 21.36 15.72
N GLN A 382 2.14 20.75 14.58
CA GLN A 382 2.98 19.76 13.87
C GLN A 382 4.00 20.41 12.91
N VAL A 383 4.21 21.72 13.02
CA VAL A 383 5.09 22.52 12.17
C VAL A 383 5.98 23.42 13.02
N ALA A 384 7.26 23.51 12.68
CA ALA A 384 8.22 24.35 13.41
C ALA A 384 7.90 25.87 13.32
N ARG A 385 7.20 26.28 12.25
CA ARG A 385 6.64 27.61 12.05
C ARG A 385 5.29 27.50 11.33
N PRO A 386 4.28 28.32 11.67
CA PRO A 386 3.02 28.31 10.93
C PRO A 386 3.21 28.67 9.45
N PHE A 387 2.55 27.94 8.57
CA PHE A 387 2.47 28.26 7.13
C PHE A 387 1.20 29.07 6.84
N PRO A 388 1.17 29.91 5.78
CA PRO A 388 -0.05 30.43 5.22
C PRO A 388 -1.01 29.29 4.87
N VAL A 389 -2.26 29.46 5.27
CA VAL A 389 -3.39 28.57 5.00
C VAL A 389 -3.74 28.71 3.52
N LYS A 390 -3.13 27.85 2.69
CA LYS A 390 -3.22 27.82 1.23
C LYS A 390 -2.98 26.40 0.73
N ASP A 391 -3.59 26.05 -0.39
CA ASP A 391 -3.32 24.80 -1.09
C ASP A 391 -1.83 24.73 -1.47
N THR A 392 -1.16 23.65 -1.08
CA THR A 392 0.31 23.55 -1.05
C THR A 392 0.78 22.21 -1.64
N LEU A 393 1.73 22.28 -2.57
CA LEU A 393 2.49 21.11 -3.04
C LEU A 393 3.82 20.98 -2.28
N PHE A 394 4.19 19.75 -1.94
CA PHE A 394 5.52 19.37 -1.45
C PHE A 394 6.18 18.41 -2.43
N PHE A 395 7.48 18.58 -2.64
CA PHE A 395 8.27 17.79 -3.58
C PHE A 395 9.46 17.15 -2.86
N LYS A 396 9.76 15.89 -3.18
CA LYS A 396 11.11 15.32 -2.99
C LYS A 396 11.78 15.18 -4.35
N ILE A 397 12.98 15.73 -4.51
CA ILE A 397 13.75 15.74 -5.75
C ILE A 397 15.02 14.90 -5.54
N GLN A 398 15.26 13.92 -6.42
CA GLN A 398 16.36 12.96 -6.34
C GLN A 398 17.33 13.02 -7.53
N GLY A 399 18.63 13.00 -7.21
CA GLY A 399 19.70 12.91 -8.20
C GLY A 399 21.06 13.35 -7.67
N ALA A 400 22.00 13.57 -8.58
CA ALA A 400 23.22 14.34 -8.28
C ALA A 400 22.87 15.81 -7.95
N PRO A 401 23.71 16.56 -7.22
CA PRO A 401 23.43 17.95 -6.84
C PRO A 401 23.02 18.86 -8.01
N GLU A 402 23.65 18.68 -9.18
CA GLU A 402 23.37 19.42 -10.40
C GLU A 402 21.99 19.10 -10.97
N ALA A 403 21.60 17.82 -10.95
CA ALA A 403 20.30 17.35 -11.41
C ALA A 403 19.18 17.79 -10.47
N ILE A 404 19.41 17.77 -9.15
CA ILE A 404 18.49 18.31 -8.15
C ILE A 404 18.27 19.81 -8.38
N LYS A 405 19.35 20.58 -8.56
CA LYS A 405 19.27 22.03 -8.82
C LYS A 405 18.48 22.32 -10.09
N LEU A 406 18.84 21.67 -11.20
CA LEU A 406 18.18 21.88 -12.50
C LEU A 406 16.69 21.51 -12.46
N THR A 407 16.36 20.37 -11.83
CA THR A 407 14.96 19.95 -11.63
C THR A 407 14.19 20.96 -10.76
N SER A 408 14.78 21.45 -9.67
CA SER A 408 14.18 22.48 -8.80
C SER A 408 13.93 23.80 -9.54
N ASP A 409 14.89 24.26 -10.35
CA ASP A 409 14.75 25.45 -11.17
C ASP A 409 13.61 25.34 -12.20
N VAL A 410 13.41 24.15 -12.78
CA VAL A 410 12.31 23.85 -13.72
C VAL A 410 10.96 23.74 -13.00
N ILE A 411 10.88 23.02 -11.88
CA ILE A 411 9.64 22.92 -11.08
C ILE A 411 9.18 24.33 -10.69
N ARG A 412 10.08 25.17 -10.17
CA ARG A 412 9.76 26.56 -9.79
C ARG A 412 9.16 27.38 -10.93
N GLU A 413 9.64 27.21 -12.16
CA GLU A 413 9.09 27.91 -13.32
C GLU A 413 7.73 27.34 -13.76
N ILE A 414 7.53 26.03 -13.68
CA ILE A 414 6.21 25.42 -13.93
C ILE A 414 5.21 25.89 -12.88
N THR A 415 5.49 25.74 -11.57
CA THR A 415 4.57 26.15 -10.50
C THR A 415 4.22 27.63 -10.58
N LYS A 416 5.18 28.48 -10.97
CA LYS A 416 4.95 29.92 -11.20
C LYS A 416 4.03 30.19 -12.40
N ARG A 417 4.15 29.44 -13.51
CA ARG A 417 3.21 29.55 -14.65
C ARG A 417 1.79 29.13 -14.28
N HIS A 418 1.64 28.18 -13.36
CA HIS A 418 0.37 27.79 -12.73
C HIS A 418 0.00 28.66 -11.51
N GLY A 419 0.50 29.89 -11.41
CA GLY A 419 0.01 30.88 -10.44
C GLY A 419 0.55 30.74 -9.00
N SER A 420 1.58 29.93 -8.75
CA SER A 420 2.21 29.87 -7.43
C SER A 420 2.91 31.19 -7.06
N ASP A 421 2.55 31.74 -5.90
CA ASP A 421 3.12 33.00 -5.37
C ASP A 421 4.25 32.81 -4.34
N ARG A 422 4.50 31.54 -3.94
CA ARG A 422 5.59 31.18 -3.03
C ARG A 422 6.19 29.83 -3.40
N PHE A 423 7.52 29.80 -3.54
CA PHE A 423 8.31 28.58 -3.70
C PHE A 423 9.45 28.56 -2.67
N GLU A 424 9.59 27.47 -1.91
CA GLU A 424 10.72 27.27 -1.00
C GLU A 424 11.50 26.01 -1.38
N PHE A 425 12.82 26.04 -1.22
CA PHE A 425 13.71 24.90 -1.43
C PHE A 425 14.61 24.76 -0.21
N ALA A 426 14.64 23.58 0.41
CA ALA A 426 15.43 23.33 1.60
C ALA A 426 16.94 23.33 1.28
N ALA A 427 17.69 24.25 1.87
CA ALA A 427 19.15 24.28 1.75
C ALA A 427 19.78 23.18 2.61
N THR A 428 19.25 22.95 3.81
CA THR A 428 19.75 21.98 4.79
C THR A 428 18.85 20.75 4.92
N ASP A 429 19.39 19.67 5.48
CA ASP A 429 18.62 18.45 5.74
C ASP A 429 17.64 18.63 6.92
N ALA A 430 17.92 19.59 7.82
CA ALA A 430 17.01 20.00 8.88
C ALA A 430 15.77 20.70 8.30
N GLU A 431 15.95 21.70 7.43
CA GLU A 431 14.83 22.35 6.71
C GLU A 431 14.04 21.35 5.86
N ALA A 432 14.70 20.36 5.24
CA ALA A 432 14.04 19.31 4.49
C ALA A 432 13.18 18.41 5.40
N ALA A 433 13.67 18.08 6.61
CA ALA A 433 12.91 17.35 7.61
C ALA A 433 11.74 18.18 8.17
N ASP A 434 11.92 19.48 8.41
CA ASP A 434 10.87 20.38 8.90
C ASP A 434 9.74 20.56 7.86
N LEU A 435 10.07 20.67 6.57
CA LEU A 435 9.09 20.72 5.49
C LEU A 435 8.33 19.40 5.32
N TRP A 436 8.98 18.25 5.50
CA TRP A 436 8.39 16.95 5.18
C TRP A 436 7.74 16.22 6.37
N SER A 437 8.21 16.43 7.59
CA SER A 437 7.78 15.65 8.76
C SER A 437 6.30 15.85 9.11
N SER A 438 5.80 17.09 8.98
CA SER A 438 4.41 17.49 9.25
C SER A 438 3.39 16.64 8.47
N ARG A 439 3.64 16.37 7.18
CA ARG A 439 2.80 15.53 6.30
C ARG A 439 2.51 14.13 6.86
N LYS A 440 3.39 13.57 7.71
CA LYS A 440 3.17 12.27 8.35
C LYS A 440 2.06 12.29 9.41
N TYR A 441 1.70 13.47 9.91
CA TYR A 441 0.69 13.66 10.97
C TYR A 441 -0.67 14.10 10.41
N ALA A 442 -0.90 13.96 9.10
CA ALA A 442 -2.11 14.41 8.41
C ALA A 442 -3.40 13.94 9.10
N LEU A 443 -3.61 12.63 9.28
CA LEU A 443 -4.83 12.08 9.89
C LEU A 443 -5.08 12.61 11.32
N THR A 444 -4.07 12.55 12.18
CA THR A 444 -4.15 13.03 13.57
C THR A 444 -4.43 14.53 13.64
N SER A 445 -3.82 15.31 12.74
CA SER A 445 -4.02 16.76 12.67
C SER A 445 -5.44 17.09 12.21
N SER A 446 -5.97 16.40 11.20
CA SER A 446 -7.36 16.57 10.76
C SER A 446 -8.36 16.26 11.86
N MET A 447 -8.20 15.13 12.57
CA MET A 447 -9.06 14.79 13.71
C MET A 447 -8.99 15.83 14.84
N SER A 448 -7.87 16.54 14.99
CA SER A 448 -7.74 17.62 15.99
C SER A 448 -8.59 18.86 15.71
N LEU A 449 -9.07 19.05 14.46
CA LEU A 449 -9.99 20.14 14.11
C LEU A 449 -11.34 20.03 14.84
N VAL A 450 -11.79 18.81 15.14
CA VAL A 450 -13.09 18.54 15.76
C VAL A 450 -12.91 17.52 16.90
N PRO A 451 -12.69 17.97 18.15
CA PRO A 451 -12.49 17.08 19.29
C PRO A 451 -13.64 16.06 19.45
N GLY A 452 -13.28 14.79 19.57
CA GLY A 452 -14.24 13.69 19.71
C GLY A 452 -14.91 13.24 18.39
N CYS A 453 -14.49 13.75 17.23
CA CYS A 453 -14.93 13.19 15.95
C CYS A 453 -14.33 11.81 15.66
N ARG A 454 -15.02 11.09 14.78
CA ARG A 454 -14.50 9.98 13.98
C ARG A 454 -14.17 10.51 12.59
N CYS A 455 -13.32 9.79 11.86
CA CYS A 455 -12.91 10.13 10.50
C CYS A 455 -13.31 9.00 9.54
N TRP A 456 -13.92 9.34 8.42
CA TRP A 456 -13.99 8.47 7.25
C TRP A 456 -12.84 8.86 6.33
N THR A 457 -11.85 7.99 6.24
CA THR A 457 -10.70 8.18 5.36
C THR A 457 -11.05 7.66 3.96
N THR A 458 -11.15 8.54 2.96
CA THR A 458 -11.27 8.08 1.58
C THR A 458 -9.91 7.89 0.93
N ASP A 459 -9.90 7.18 -0.19
CA ASP A 459 -8.72 6.86 -0.97
C ASP A 459 -9.23 6.53 -2.37
N VAL A 460 -8.96 7.40 -3.34
CA VAL A 460 -9.31 7.22 -4.75
C VAL A 460 -8.13 7.61 -5.62
N CYS A 461 -8.03 7.03 -6.82
CA CYS A 461 -6.99 7.39 -7.78
C CYS A 461 -7.59 7.50 -9.19
N VAL A 462 -7.08 8.43 -9.99
CA VAL A 462 -7.47 8.68 -11.39
C VAL A 462 -6.22 8.87 -12.25
N PRO A 463 -6.30 8.74 -13.58
CA PRO A 463 -5.27 9.23 -14.48
C PRO A 463 -4.90 10.69 -14.11
N THR A 464 -3.60 11.02 -14.06
CA THR A 464 -3.13 12.32 -13.52
C THR A 464 -3.68 13.54 -14.26
N SER A 465 -4.13 13.37 -15.51
CA SER A 465 -4.87 14.37 -16.30
C SER A 465 -6.28 14.69 -15.79
N LYS A 466 -6.87 13.81 -14.97
CA LYS A 466 -8.22 13.92 -14.40
C LYS A 466 -8.26 14.31 -12.92
N LEU A 467 -7.10 14.32 -12.27
CA LEU A 467 -6.96 14.75 -10.89
C LEU A 467 -7.45 16.20 -10.63
N PRO A 468 -7.22 17.19 -11.51
CA PRO A 468 -7.74 18.55 -11.30
C PRO A 468 -9.25 18.63 -11.17
N GLU A 469 -9.95 18.03 -12.13
CA GLU A 469 -11.41 17.91 -12.18
C GLU A 469 -11.94 17.22 -10.91
N LEU A 470 -11.38 16.06 -10.56
CA LEU A 470 -11.81 15.27 -9.41
C LEU A 470 -11.63 16.01 -8.07
N VAL A 471 -10.46 16.61 -7.83
CA VAL A 471 -10.17 17.26 -6.54
C VAL A 471 -10.97 18.56 -6.39
N TYR A 472 -11.10 19.36 -7.45
CA TYR A 472 -11.90 20.57 -7.44
C TYR A 472 -13.37 20.27 -7.13
N GLU A 473 -13.99 19.35 -7.88
CA GLU A 473 -15.40 18.99 -7.67
C GLU A 473 -15.64 18.42 -6.27
N THR A 474 -14.69 17.62 -5.76
CA THR A 474 -14.79 17.02 -4.42
C THR A 474 -14.68 18.07 -3.33
N LYS A 475 -13.71 18.99 -3.41
CA LYS A 475 -13.56 20.08 -2.42
C LYS A 475 -14.82 20.97 -2.38
N LYS A 476 -15.43 21.22 -3.54
CA LYS A 476 -16.69 21.94 -3.66
C LYS A 476 -17.88 21.15 -3.07
N ASP A 477 -18.05 19.89 -3.44
CA ASP A 477 -19.15 19.01 -2.98
C ASP A 477 -19.17 18.88 -1.45
N LEU A 478 -18.00 18.74 -0.82
CA LEU A 478 -17.86 18.69 0.64
C LEU A 478 -18.21 20.02 1.32
N ALA A 479 -17.82 21.15 0.71
CA ALA A 479 -18.18 22.48 1.20
C ALA A 479 -19.69 22.77 1.05
N ASP A 480 -20.29 22.41 -0.08
CA ASP A 480 -21.74 22.53 -0.35
C ASP A 480 -22.57 21.67 0.64
N CYS A 481 -22.02 20.53 1.11
CA CYS A 481 -22.61 19.69 2.15
C CYS A 481 -22.32 20.14 3.60
N GLY A 482 -21.46 21.15 3.80
CA GLY A 482 -21.04 21.58 5.14
C GLY A 482 -20.17 20.56 5.90
N ILE A 483 -19.53 19.62 5.20
CA ILE A 483 -18.69 18.58 5.81
C ILE A 483 -17.33 19.18 6.17
N THR A 484 -16.95 19.12 7.45
CA THR A 484 -15.57 19.43 7.85
C THR A 484 -14.64 18.35 7.33
N SER A 485 -13.78 18.71 6.38
CA SER A 485 -12.83 17.79 5.76
C SER A 485 -11.49 18.46 5.46
N THR A 486 -10.47 17.63 5.28
CA THR A 486 -9.15 18.03 4.76
C THR A 486 -8.76 17.13 3.60
N ILE A 487 -8.01 17.64 2.63
CA ILE A 487 -7.48 16.87 1.50
C ILE A 487 -5.96 16.75 1.61
N VAL A 488 -5.47 15.53 1.40
CA VAL A 488 -4.04 15.22 1.26
C VAL A 488 -3.88 14.13 0.22
N GLY A 489 -2.85 14.16 -0.61
CA GLY A 489 -2.72 13.14 -1.66
C GLY A 489 -1.34 12.98 -2.29
N HIS A 490 -1.08 11.76 -2.74
CA HIS A 490 0.06 11.34 -3.55
C HIS A 490 -0.14 11.78 -5.02
N VAL A 491 -0.36 13.08 -5.24
CA VAL A 491 -0.81 13.64 -6.52
C VAL A 491 0.12 13.38 -7.70
N GLY A 492 1.38 13.01 -7.42
CA GLY A 492 2.34 12.54 -8.42
C GLY A 492 1.96 11.25 -9.15
N ASP A 493 1.10 10.39 -8.58
CA ASP A 493 0.59 9.18 -9.24
C ASP A 493 -0.93 9.20 -9.51
N GLY A 494 -1.63 10.27 -9.09
CA GLY A 494 -3.07 10.45 -9.33
C GLY A 494 -3.96 10.14 -8.12
N ASN A 495 -3.38 9.79 -6.97
CA ASN A 495 -4.12 9.45 -5.75
C ASN A 495 -4.32 10.64 -4.80
N PHE A 496 -5.47 10.66 -4.11
CA PHE A 496 -5.67 11.48 -2.91
C PHE A 496 -6.70 10.90 -1.94
N HIS A 497 -6.68 11.47 -0.73
CA HIS A 497 -7.57 11.18 0.39
C HIS A 497 -8.32 12.45 0.77
N ALA A 498 -9.65 12.37 0.86
CA ALA A 498 -10.46 13.31 1.61
C ALA A 498 -10.75 12.70 2.99
N LEU A 499 -10.34 13.39 4.05
CA LEU A 499 -10.55 12.95 5.43
C LEU A 499 -11.80 13.65 5.96
N MET A 500 -12.93 12.95 6.00
CA MET A 500 -14.24 13.52 6.33
C MET A 500 -14.58 13.26 7.80
N LEU A 501 -14.82 14.33 8.57
CA LEU A 501 -15.03 14.23 10.02
C LEU A 501 -16.52 14.21 10.38
N PHE A 502 -16.90 13.33 11.30
CA PHE A 502 -18.28 13.18 11.79
C PHE A 502 -18.32 12.78 13.27
N ARG A 503 -19.43 13.06 13.96
CA ARG A 503 -19.61 12.82 15.41
C ARG A 503 -20.83 12.00 15.78
N ASN A 504 -21.82 11.92 14.88
CA ASN A 504 -23.13 11.32 15.10
C ASN A 504 -23.65 10.69 13.80
N ASP A 505 -24.78 10.00 13.87
CA ASP A 505 -25.31 9.22 12.75
C ASP A 505 -25.87 10.09 11.61
N ASP A 506 -26.36 11.30 11.91
CA ASP A 506 -26.84 12.26 10.89
C ASP A 506 -25.67 12.83 10.07
N GLU A 507 -24.57 13.20 10.74
CA GLU A 507 -23.31 13.58 10.09
C GLU A 507 -22.72 12.40 9.31
N LEU A 508 -22.77 11.18 9.85
CA LEU A 508 -22.31 9.96 9.17
C LEU A 508 -23.12 9.68 7.89
N HIS A 509 -24.45 9.84 7.90
CA HIS A 509 -25.27 9.68 6.70
C HIS A 509 -24.87 10.70 5.61
N THR A 510 -24.68 11.96 6.00
CA THR A 510 -24.25 13.03 5.08
C THR A 510 -22.85 12.75 4.49
N VAL A 511 -21.92 12.26 5.31
CA VAL A 511 -20.60 11.81 4.87
C VAL A 511 -20.69 10.60 3.95
N THR A 512 -21.53 9.60 4.26
CA THR A 512 -21.73 8.39 3.44
C THR A 512 -22.13 8.75 2.01
N GLU A 513 -23.13 9.63 1.85
CA GLU A 513 -23.57 10.12 0.54
C GLU A 513 -22.46 10.85 -0.23
N ALA A 514 -21.64 11.66 0.46
CA ALA A 514 -20.51 12.36 -0.15
C ALA A 514 -19.39 11.40 -0.58
N VAL A 515 -19.12 10.34 0.21
CA VAL A 515 -18.16 9.30 -0.14
C VAL A 515 -18.63 8.53 -1.38
N HIS A 516 -19.89 8.12 -1.46
CA HIS A 516 -20.43 7.48 -2.65
C HIS A 516 -20.26 8.37 -3.90
N ARG A 517 -20.61 9.66 -3.81
CA ARG A 517 -20.41 10.61 -4.93
C ARG A 517 -18.95 10.74 -5.35
N LEU A 518 -18.02 10.86 -4.40
CA LEU A 518 -16.58 10.88 -4.66
C LEU A 518 -16.12 9.62 -5.40
N VAL A 519 -16.50 8.44 -4.92
CA VAL A 519 -16.07 7.16 -5.53
C VAL A 519 -16.64 7.00 -6.94
N TYR A 520 -17.93 7.25 -7.15
CA TYR A 520 -18.52 7.16 -8.49
C TYR A 520 -18.00 8.23 -9.45
N ARG A 521 -17.66 9.44 -8.97
CA ARG A 521 -16.96 10.47 -9.74
C ARG A 521 -15.56 10.00 -10.17
N ALA A 522 -14.79 9.38 -9.27
CA ALA A 522 -13.48 8.83 -9.61
C ALA A 522 -13.56 7.71 -10.66
N ILE A 523 -14.49 6.76 -10.51
CA ILE A 523 -14.73 5.68 -11.47
C ILE A 523 -15.16 6.25 -12.84
N ALA A 524 -16.04 7.25 -12.87
CA ALA A 524 -16.47 7.91 -14.11
C ALA A 524 -15.32 8.65 -14.84
N LEU A 525 -14.23 8.95 -14.14
CA LEU A 525 -13.02 9.58 -14.67
C LEU A 525 -11.91 8.56 -15.01
N ASP A 526 -12.27 7.30 -15.27
CA ASP A 526 -11.35 6.18 -15.58
C ASP A 526 -10.42 5.84 -14.40
N GLY A 527 -10.89 6.09 -13.17
CA GLY A 527 -10.19 5.85 -11.91
C GLY A 527 -10.72 4.65 -11.11
N THR A 528 -10.31 4.61 -9.84
CA THR A 528 -10.58 3.51 -8.89
C THR A 528 -11.12 4.01 -7.56
N CYS A 529 -11.96 3.20 -6.92
CA CYS A 529 -12.45 3.36 -5.56
C CYS A 529 -11.37 3.17 -4.48
N THR A 530 -10.19 2.66 -4.83
CA THR A 530 -9.04 2.55 -3.91
C THR A 530 -7.71 2.65 -4.64
N GLY A 531 -6.93 3.69 -4.34
CA GLY A 531 -5.56 3.82 -4.81
C GLY A 531 -4.59 2.92 -4.05
N GLU A 532 -4.73 2.82 -2.73
CA GLU A 532 -3.75 2.10 -1.89
C GLU A 532 -4.27 1.39 -0.64
N HIS A 533 -5.48 1.69 -0.14
CA HIS A 533 -5.97 1.09 1.11
C HIS A 533 -6.38 -0.38 0.96
N GLY A 534 -6.85 -0.79 -0.22
CA GLY A 534 -7.53 -2.07 -0.45
C GLY A 534 -9.05 -1.94 -0.43
N VAL A 535 -9.76 -3.05 -0.59
CA VAL A 535 -11.22 -3.12 -0.68
C VAL A 535 -11.84 -3.45 0.68
N GLY A 536 -11.28 -4.44 1.38
CA GLY A 536 -11.67 -4.87 2.71
C GLY A 536 -13.16 -5.23 2.81
N VAL A 537 -13.81 -4.75 3.87
CA VAL A 537 -15.27 -4.80 4.03
C VAL A 537 -15.93 -3.62 3.28
N GLY A 538 -15.26 -2.47 3.26
CA GLY A 538 -15.85 -1.17 2.94
C GLY A 538 -16.20 -0.90 1.49
N LYS A 539 -15.36 -1.33 0.56
CA LYS A 539 -15.43 -0.89 -0.84
C LYS A 539 -15.94 -1.96 -1.81
N LYS A 540 -16.35 -3.12 -1.27
CA LYS A 540 -16.81 -4.29 -2.05
C LYS A 540 -17.96 -3.92 -3.00
N GLU A 541 -18.83 -2.99 -2.61
CA GLU A 541 -19.97 -2.55 -3.41
C GLU A 541 -19.60 -1.85 -4.72
N TYR A 542 -18.42 -1.23 -4.81
CA TYR A 542 -17.98 -0.46 -5.98
C TYR A 542 -17.35 -1.32 -7.07
N LEU A 543 -16.85 -2.51 -6.74
CA LEU A 543 -16.15 -3.37 -7.71
C LEU A 543 -16.97 -3.74 -8.96
N PRO A 544 -18.29 -3.97 -8.90
CA PRO A 544 -19.10 -4.19 -10.11
C PRO A 544 -19.17 -2.96 -11.03
N ALA A 545 -19.05 -1.74 -10.49
CA ALA A 545 -19.05 -0.51 -11.27
C ALA A 545 -17.65 -0.21 -11.85
N GLU A 546 -16.58 -0.47 -11.09
CA GLU A 546 -15.19 -0.24 -11.51
C GLU A 546 -14.67 -1.33 -12.46
N LEU A 547 -14.81 -2.61 -12.09
CA LEU A 547 -14.21 -3.74 -12.81
C LEU A 547 -15.17 -4.43 -13.78
N GLY A 548 -16.47 -4.19 -13.64
CA GLY A 548 -17.54 -4.92 -14.33
C GLY A 548 -17.81 -6.31 -13.74
N GLU A 549 -19.08 -6.73 -13.80
CA GLU A 549 -19.58 -7.98 -13.21
C GLU A 549 -18.78 -9.23 -13.67
N GLY A 550 -18.31 -9.26 -14.92
CA GLY A 550 -17.52 -10.38 -15.46
C GLY A 550 -16.13 -10.52 -14.81
N THR A 551 -15.45 -9.41 -14.55
CA THR A 551 -14.15 -9.40 -13.85
C THR A 551 -14.33 -9.79 -12.39
N VAL A 552 -15.39 -9.29 -11.74
CA VAL A 552 -15.76 -9.66 -10.37
C VAL A 552 -16.06 -11.17 -10.27
N GLU A 553 -16.77 -11.77 -11.24
CA GLU A 553 -17.02 -13.22 -11.20
C GLU A 553 -15.77 -14.05 -11.49
N LEU A 554 -14.82 -13.55 -12.30
CA LEU A 554 -13.50 -14.16 -12.43
C LEU A 554 -12.75 -14.16 -11.09
N MET A 555 -12.80 -13.06 -10.33
CA MET A 555 -12.22 -13.00 -8.98
C MET A 555 -12.86 -14.03 -8.04
N ARG A 556 -14.20 -14.17 -8.06
CA ARG A 556 -14.91 -15.21 -7.28
C ARG A 556 -14.52 -16.63 -7.72
N THR A 557 -14.34 -16.85 -9.01
CA THR A 557 -13.93 -18.14 -9.58
C THR A 557 -12.54 -18.55 -9.09
N VAL A 558 -11.57 -17.62 -9.13
CA VAL A 558 -10.20 -17.84 -8.59
C VAL A 558 -10.24 -18.12 -7.09
N LYS A 559 -11.01 -17.34 -6.31
CA LYS A 559 -11.21 -17.56 -4.88
C LYS A 559 -11.74 -18.95 -4.57
N LYS A 560 -12.76 -19.44 -5.27
CA LYS A 560 -13.32 -20.79 -5.06
C LYS A 560 -12.37 -21.91 -5.47
N ALA A 561 -11.58 -21.71 -6.53
CA ALA A 561 -10.60 -22.71 -6.97
C ALA A 561 -9.48 -22.90 -5.94
N ILE A 562 -9.06 -21.82 -5.26
CA ILE A 562 -7.99 -21.84 -4.25
C ILE A 562 -8.53 -22.17 -2.86
N ASP A 563 -9.68 -21.62 -2.48
CA ASP A 563 -10.34 -21.76 -1.18
C ASP A 563 -11.81 -22.22 -1.32
N PRO A 564 -12.05 -23.51 -1.63
CA PRO A 564 -13.41 -24.02 -1.84
C PRO A 564 -14.28 -24.02 -0.58
N LEU A 565 -13.67 -23.95 0.61
CA LEU A 565 -14.37 -23.87 1.90
C LEU A 565 -14.58 -22.42 2.38
N ASN A 566 -14.04 -21.43 1.65
CA ASN A 566 -14.11 -20.00 1.98
C ASN A 566 -13.60 -19.69 3.41
N LEU A 567 -12.52 -20.33 3.84
CA LEU A 567 -11.94 -20.17 5.18
C LEU A 567 -11.02 -18.95 5.29
N MET A 568 -10.39 -18.54 4.20
CA MET A 568 -9.41 -17.45 4.18
C MET A 568 -10.11 -16.09 4.07
N ASN A 569 -10.09 -15.36 5.17
CA ASN A 569 -10.59 -14.00 5.35
C ASN A 569 -11.98 -13.71 4.73
N PRO A 570 -13.03 -14.51 5.04
CA PRO A 570 -14.35 -14.37 4.42
C PRO A 570 -15.06 -13.05 4.78
N GLY A 571 -16.01 -12.66 3.92
CA GLY A 571 -16.80 -11.43 4.05
C GLY A 571 -16.10 -10.16 3.55
N LYS A 572 -14.90 -10.28 2.98
CA LYS A 572 -14.02 -9.19 2.55
C LYS A 572 -13.60 -9.35 1.08
N LEU A 573 -13.15 -8.27 0.45
CA LEU A 573 -12.76 -8.12 -0.96
C LEU A 573 -13.87 -8.40 -1.99
N TYR A 574 -14.58 -9.51 -1.91
CA TYR A 574 -15.59 -9.92 -2.89
C TYR A 574 -16.96 -9.28 -2.60
N PRO A 575 -17.68 -8.72 -3.59
CA PRO A 575 -19.00 -8.15 -3.36
C PRO A 575 -19.95 -9.22 -2.87
N ASP A 576 -20.66 -8.90 -1.77
CA ASP A 576 -21.66 -9.76 -1.18
C ASP A 576 -22.71 -10.11 -2.23
N GLN A 577 -23.23 -11.33 -2.17
CA GLN A 577 -24.17 -11.79 -3.19
C GLN A 577 -25.45 -10.98 -3.10
N ARG A 578 -25.84 -10.34 -4.21
CA ARG A 578 -27.17 -9.75 -4.34
C ARG A 578 -28.18 -10.86 -4.11
N VAL A 579 -28.94 -10.75 -3.02
CA VAL A 579 -30.16 -11.55 -2.82
C VAL A 579 -31.15 -11.08 -3.87
N THR A 580 -31.17 -11.76 -5.02
CA THR A 580 -32.15 -11.50 -6.06
C THR A 580 -33.52 -11.92 -5.53
N ASN A 581 -34.26 -10.95 -5.01
CA ASN A 581 -35.66 -11.14 -4.69
C ASN A 581 -36.37 -11.53 -5.99
N LYS A 582 -37.05 -12.70 -6.00
CA LYS A 582 -37.76 -13.27 -7.16
C LYS A 582 -38.92 -12.40 -7.72
N LYS A 583 -39.04 -11.15 -7.29
CA LYS A 583 -39.91 -10.14 -7.89
C LYS A 583 -39.24 -9.47 -9.09
N ASP A 584 -37.94 -9.21 -9.03
CA ASP A 584 -37.24 -8.35 -10.02
C ASP A 584 -37.00 -9.09 -11.35
N GLU A 585 -37.04 -10.43 -11.35
CA GLU A 585 -37.04 -11.28 -12.55
C GLU A 585 -38.39 -11.32 -13.28
N LYS A 586 -39.45 -10.72 -12.74
CA LYS A 586 -40.77 -10.62 -13.40
C LYS A 586 -41.02 -9.29 -14.11
N GLU A 587 -40.11 -8.33 -14.00
CA GLU A 587 -40.21 -7.00 -14.62
C GLU A 587 -39.10 -6.75 -15.67
N ARG A 588 -38.48 -7.82 -16.19
CA ARG A 588 -37.50 -7.79 -17.30
C ARG A 588 -37.89 -8.73 -18.43
#